data_AF-A0A428HY08-F1
#
_entry.id   AF-A0A428HY08-F1
#
_cell.length_a   1.000
_cell.length_b   1.000
_cell.length_c   1.000
_cell.angle_alpha   90.00
_cell.angle_beta   90.00
_cell.angle_gamma   90.00
#
_symmetry.space_group_name_H-M   'P 1'
#
loop_
_entity.id
_entity.type
_entity.pdbx_description
1 polymer ?
#
loop_
_entity_poly.entity_id
_entity_poly.type
_entity_poly.pdbx_seq_one_letter_code
_entity_poly.pdbx_strand_id
1 'polypeptide(L)' 'MTKKWSYFALALILIGFLLVKSSMYVLPYIEGLKDLELVAFGFGIFLLVAVIILLTKTKKHTD' A
#
# COMPACT_ATOMS: atom_id res chain seq x y z
N MET A 1 -20.28 -3.13 2.92
CA MET A 1 -19.30 -2.02 3.09
C MET A 1 -20.03 -0.68 3.04
N THR A 2 -19.85 0.17 4.05
CA THR A 2 -20.36 1.55 3.97
C THR A 2 -19.53 2.34 2.96
N LYS A 3 -20.14 3.30 2.24
CA LYS A 3 -19.45 4.12 1.21
C LYS A 3 -18.09 4.66 1.70
N LYS A 4 -18.01 5.01 3.00
CA LYS A 4 -16.80 5.53 3.66
C LYS A 4 -15.61 4.54 3.65
N TRP A 5 -15.83 3.25 3.87
CA TRP A 5 -14.77 2.23 3.88
C TRP A 5 -14.22 1.94 2.48
N SER A 6 -15.04 2.11 1.44
CA SER A 6 -14.59 1.96 0.05
C SER A 6 -13.59 3.06 -0.35
N TYR A 7 -13.88 4.32 0.02
CA TYR A 7 -12.96 5.44 -0.22
C TYR A 7 -11.67 5.30 0.60
N PHE A 8 -11.77 4.81 1.84
CA PHE A 8 -10.60 4.55 2.67
C PHE A 8 -9.69 3.48 2.07
N ALA A 9 -10.24 2.37 1.59
CA ALA A 9 -9.47 1.32 0.93
C ALA A 9 -8.82 1.81 -0.38
N LEU A 10 -9.56 2.59 -1.19
CA LEU A 10 -9.02 3.23 -2.39
C LEU A 10 -7.85 4.18 -2.06
N ALA A 11 -7.97 4.98 -1.00
CA ALA A 11 -6.91 5.88 -0.57
C ALA A 11 -5.66 5.11 -0.12
N LEU A 12 -5.82 4.02 0.66
CA LEU A 12 -4.67 3.18 1.04
C LEU A 12 -4.00 2.52 -0.17
N ILE A 13 -4.77 2.03 -1.15
CA ILE A 13 -4.21 1.48 -2.40
C ILE A 13 -3.42 2.56 -3.14
N LEU A 14 -3.96 3.77 -3.22
CA LEU A 14 -3.28 4.91 -3.85
C LEU A 14 -1.96 5.23 -3.15
N ILE A 15 -1.97 5.28 -1.81
CA ILE A 15 -0.79 5.55 -0.99
C ILE A 15 0.26 4.46 -1.17
N GLY A 16 -0.14 3.18 -1.14
CA GLY A 16 0.76 2.05 -1.38
C GLY A 16 1.38 2.10 -2.78
N PHE A 17 0.58 2.39 -3.81
CA PHE A 17 1.05 2.53 -5.19
C PHE A 17 2.04 3.69 -5.34
N LEU A 18 1.73 4.85 -4.73
CA LEU A 18 2.60 6.01 -4.76
C LEU A 18 3.91 5.75 -3.99
N LEU A 19 3.86 5.00 -2.90
CA LEU A 19 5.03 4.62 -2.12
C LEU A 19 5.94 3.66 -2.88
N VAL A 20 5.39 2.65 -3.56
CA VAL A 20 6.16 1.74 -4.43
C VAL A 20 6.82 2.52 -5.56
N LYS A 21 6.07 3.42 -6.21
CA LYS A 21 6.60 4.28 -7.28
C LYS A 21 7.69 5.20 -6.73
N SER A 22 7.46 5.88 -5.62
CA SER A 22 8.46 6.74 -4.98
C SER A 22 9.71 5.95 -4.57
N SER A 23 9.55 4.71 -4.09
CA SER A 23 10.69 3.84 -3.79
C SER A 23 11.54 3.57 -5.02
N MET A 24 10.94 3.22 -6.15
CA MET A 24 11.70 2.93 -7.37
C MET A 24 12.29 4.15 -8.08
N TYR A 25 11.66 5.33 -7.95
CA TYR A 25 12.03 6.51 -8.73
C TYR A 25 12.70 7.63 -7.92
N VAL A 26 12.52 7.66 -6.60
CA VAL A 26 13.01 8.74 -5.72
C VAL A 26 14.12 8.26 -4.79
N LEU A 27 13.93 7.11 -4.12
CA LEU A 27 14.92 6.57 -3.18
C LEU A 27 16.27 6.18 -3.81
N PRO A 28 16.37 5.54 -4.99
CA PRO A 28 17.66 5.19 -5.59
C PRO A 28 18.50 6.42 -5.96
N TYR A 29 17.84 7.57 -6.12
CA TYR A 29 18.50 8.84 -6.44
C TYR A 29 19.19 9.46 -5.22
N ILE A 30 18.86 8.99 -4.01
CA ILE A 30 19.53 9.42 -2.78
C ILE A 30 20.48 8.31 -2.33
N GLU A 31 21.77 8.55 -2.55
CA GLU A 31 22.85 7.56 -2.40
C GLU A 31 22.94 6.95 -0.98
N GLY A 32 22.46 7.67 0.05
CA GLY A 32 22.38 7.21 1.44
C GLY A 32 21.08 6.49 1.85
N LEU A 33 20.11 6.35 0.94
CA LEU A 33 18.80 5.75 1.21
C LEU A 33 18.56 4.43 0.46
N LYS A 34 19.58 3.88 -0.21
CA LYS A 34 19.51 2.61 -0.93
C LYS A 34 18.98 1.45 -0.08
N ASP A 35 19.39 1.35 1.18
CA ASP A 35 18.86 0.35 2.11
C ASP A 35 17.38 0.56 2.44
N LEU A 36 16.92 1.81 2.45
CA LEU A 36 15.51 2.15 2.68
C LEU A 36 14.64 1.82 1.47
N GLU A 37 15.21 1.72 0.26
CA GLU A 37 14.47 1.39 -0.97
C GLU A 37 13.77 0.05 -0.84
N LEU A 38 14.50 -0.98 -0.38
CA LEU A 38 13.97 -2.32 -0.18
C LEU A 38 12.91 -2.34 0.92
N VAL A 39 13.13 -1.58 2.01
CA VAL A 39 12.19 -1.47 3.13
C VAL A 39 10.90 -0.77 2.70
N ALA A 40 10.99 0.35 1.99
CA ALA A 40 9.84 1.10 1.49
C ALA A 40 9.07 0.31 0.42
N PHE A 41 9.79 -0.42 -0.44
CA PHE A 41 9.18 -1.31 -1.42
C PHE A 41 8.43 -2.47 -0.73
N GLY A 42 9.08 -3.14 0.22
CA GLY A 42 8.45 -4.20 1.03
C GLY A 42 7.24 -3.71 1.81
N PHE A 43 7.32 -2.52 2.40
CA PHE A 43 6.21 -1.89 3.12
C PHE A 43 5.05 -1.55 2.19
N GLY A 44 5.32 -1.04 0.99
CA GLY A 44 4.29 -0.77 -0.02
C GLY A 44 3.53 -2.03 -0.45
N ILE A 45 4.24 -3.13 -0.71
CA ILE A 45 3.62 -4.43 -1.03
C ILE A 45 2.81 -4.96 0.17
N PHE A 46 3.36 -4.88 1.38
CA PHE A 46 2.68 -5.31 2.60
C PHE A 46 1.37 -4.55 2.82
N LEU A 47 1.37 -3.24 2.59
CA LEU A 47 0.19 -2.37 2.69
C LEU A 47 -0.90 -2.81 1.70
N LEU A 48 -0.52 -3.11 0.45
CA LEU A 48 -1.46 -3.60 -0.57
C LEU A 48 -2.07 -4.94 -0.18
N VAL A 49 -1.25 -5.90 0.26
CA VAL A 49 -1.72 -7.23 0.70
C VAL A 49 -2.65 -7.11 1.91
N ALA A 50 -2.29 -6.29 2.90
CA ALA A 50 -3.11 -6.07 4.08
C ALA A 50 -4.49 -5.49 3.71
N VAL A 51 -4.53 -4.51 2.79
CA VAL A 51 -5.79 -3.94 2.29
C VAL A 51 -6.63 -4.99 1.56
N ILE A 52 -6.03 -5.82 0.70
CA ILE A 52 -6.75 -6.89 -0.02
C ILE A 52 -7.34 -7.92 0.96
N ILE A 53 -6.57 -8.32 1.98
CA ILE A 53 -7.05 -9.24 3.02
C ILE A 53 -8.21 -8.61 3.80
N LEU A 54 -8.09 -7.33 4.17
CA LEU A 54 -9.13 -6.58 4.86
C LEU A 54 -10.41 -6.47 4.02
N LEU A 55 -10.28 -6.18 2.72
CA LEU A 55 -11.37 -6.15 1.74
C LEU A 55 -12.05 -7.51 1.60
N THR A 56 -11.26 -8.59 1.58
CA THR A 56 -11.76 -9.96 1.49
C THR A 56 -12.52 -10.36 2.77
N LYS A 57 -11.98 -10.02 3.95
CA LYS A 57 -12.64 -10.27 5.24
C LYS A 57 -13.94 -9.51 5.40
N THR A 58 -14.01 -8.24 4.99
CA THR A 58 -15.27 -7.48 5.09
C THR A 58 -16.35 -7.99 4.14
N LYS A 59 -15.97 -8.58 2.99
CA LYS A 59 -16.92 -9.27 2.10
C LYS A 59 -17.52 -10.52 2.75
N LYS A 60 -16.72 -11.33 3.46
CA LYS A 60 -17.16 -12.59 4.06
C LYS A 60 -18.12 -12.43 5.26
N HIS A 61 -18.26 -11.22 5.80
CA HIS A 61 -19.20 -10.89 6.88
C HIS A 61 -20.50 -10.24 6.38
N THR A 62 -20.69 -10.11 5.06
CA THR A 62 -21.93 -9.62 4.44
C THR A 62 -22.60 -10.75 3.63
N ASP A 63 -22.51 -11.98 4.12
CA ASP A 63 -23.26 -13.16 3.68
C ASP A 63 -23.92 -13.75 4.94
#